data_AF-A0A656ID06-F1
#
_entry.id   AF-A0A656ID06-F1
#
_cell.length_a   1.000
_cell.length_b   1.000
_cell.length_c   1.000
_cell.angle_alpha   90.00
_cell.angle_beta   90.00
_cell.angle_gamma   90.00
#
_symmetry.space_group_name_H-M   'P 1'
#
loop_
_entity.id
_entity.type
_entity.pdbx_description
1 polymer ?
#
loop_
_entity_poly.entity_id
_entity_poly.type
_entity_poly.pdbx_seq_one_letter_code
_entity_poly.pdbx_strand_id
1 'polypeptide(L)' 'TADHADSLGTGAVANSGVLQVGEGELENTLSGSGSLVKTGTGELTLSGDNTYSGGTTITGGTLTADHADS' A
#
# COMPACT_ATOMS: atom_id res chain seq x y z
N THR A 1 -6.14 -15.66 2.02
CA THR A 1 -5.79 -14.71 0.96
C THR A 1 -4.63 -13.90 1.47
N ALA A 2 -3.50 -13.90 0.76
CA ALA A 2 -2.57 -12.77 0.89
C ALA A 2 -3.21 -11.68 0.04
N ASP A 3 -3.67 -10.60 0.67
CA ASP A 3 -4.58 -9.65 0.06
C ASP A 3 -3.83 -8.85 -1.03
N HIS A 4 -3.89 -9.29 -2.29
CA HIS A 4 -3.13 -8.70 -3.39
C HIS A 4 -3.61 -7.28 -3.72
N ALA A 5 -2.67 -6.40 -4.08
CA ALA A 5 -2.95 -5.01 -4.45
C ALA A 5 -3.96 -4.90 -5.62
N ASP A 6 -3.85 -5.76 -6.63
CA ASP A 6 -4.73 -5.76 -7.82
C ASP A 6 -6.23 -5.87 -7.48
N SER A 7 -6.58 -6.44 -6.33
CA SER A 7 -7.96 -6.57 -5.87
C SER A 7 -8.60 -5.22 -5.53
N LEU A 8 -7.81 -4.17 -5.33
CA LEU A 8 -8.29 -2.81 -5.07
C LEU A 8 -8.71 -2.08 -6.35
N GLY A 9 -8.42 -2.65 -7.52
CA GLY A 9 -8.72 -2.05 -8.82
C GLY A 9 -7.86 -0.82 -9.10
N THR A 10 -8.34 0.08 -9.96
CA THR A 10 -7.61 1.29 -10.36
C THR A 10 -8.26 2.56 -9.80
N GLY A 11 -7.51 3.67 -9.79
CA GLY A 11 -8.00 4.97 -9.35
C GLY A 11 -7.62 5.28 -7.89
N ALA A 12 -8.44 6.11 -7.24
CA ALA A 12 -8.13 6.66 -5.91
C ALA A 12 -8.59 5.76 -4.76
N VAL A 13 -7.71 5.57 -3.78
CA VAL A 13 -7.98 4.91 -2.50
C VAL A 13 -7.83 5.93 -1.39
N ALA A 14 -8.95 6.38 -0.82
CA ALA A 14 -8.98 7.28 0.34
C ALA A 14 -9.06 6.45 1.64
N ASN A 15 -7.91 6.17 2.25
CA ASN A 15 -7.81 5.38 3.47
C ASN A 15 -7.91 6.25 4.72
N SER A 16 -8.93 6.01 5.55
CA SER A 16 -9.08 6.63 6.89
C SER A 16 -8.98 5.62 8.04
N GLY A 17 -8.69 4.35 7.73
CA GLY A 17 -8.65 3.24 8.68
C GLY A 17 -7.35 2.46 8.59
N VAL A 18 -7.47 1.13 8.46
CA VAL A 18 -6.32 0.26 8.20
C VAL A 18 -6.51 -0.40 6.84
N LEU A 19 -5.56 -0.15 5.94
CA LEU A 19 -5.48 -0.83 4.66
C LEU A 19 -4.47 -1.97 4.78
N GLN A 20 -4.92 -3.22 4.68
CA GLN A 20 -4.06 -4.40 4.71
C GLN A 20 -3.79 -4.86 3.28
N VAL A 21 -2.52 -4.98 2.91
CA VAL A 21 -2.11 -5.44 1.58
C VAL A 21 -0.99 -6.48 1.75
N GLY A 22 -1.12 -7.59 1.05
CA GLY A 22 -0.25 -8.74 1.11
C GLY A 22 0.98 -8.62 0.22
N GLU A 23 0.77 -8.35 -1.06
CA GLU A 23 1.79 -8.32 -2.13
C GLU A 23 1.17 -7.75 -3.43
N GLY A 24 2.00 -7.53 -4.46
CA GLY A 24 1.59 -7.00 -5.77
C GLY A 24 2.00 -5.55 -5.98
N GLU A 25 1.42 -4.90 -6.99
CA GLU A 25 1.70 -3.51 -7.33
C GLU A 25 0.48 -2.63 -7.03
N LEU A 26 0.66 -1.63 -6.18
CA LEU A 26 -0.36 -0.65 -5.85
C LEU A 26 -0.17 0.59 -6.71
N GLU A 27 -0.82 0.57 -7.88
CA GLU A 27 -0.87 1.69 -8.83
C GLU A 27 -1.89 2.77 -8.43
N ASN A 28 -2.69 2.52 -7.39
CA ASN A 28 -3.71 3.46 -6.94
C ASN A 28 -3.13 4.76 -6.39
N THR A 29 -3.86 5.87 -6.55
CA THR A 29 -3.61 7.09 -5.78
C THR A 29 -4.06 6.85 -4.33
N LEU A 30 -3.13 6.52 -3.45
CA LEU A 30 -3.41 6.27 -2.03
C LEU A 30 -3.30 7.57 -1.22
N SER A 31 -4.37 7.94 -0.52
CA SER A 31 -4.46 9.18 0.26
C SER A 31 -5.18 8.96 1.59
N GLY A 32 -5.13 9.97 2.47
CA GLY A 32 -5.85 9.97 3.75
C GLY A 32 -4.96 9.76 4.97
N SER A 33 -5.58 9.70 6.16
CA SER A 33 -4.88 9.61 7.45
C SER A 33 -4.80 8.19 8.03
N GLY A 34 -5.35 7.20 7.33
CA GLY A 34 -5.30 5.80 7.73
C GLY A 34 -3.91 5.17 7.55
N SER A 35 -3.69 4.05 8.22
CA SER A 35 -2.43 3.30 8.18
C SER A 35 -2.43 2.23 7.09
N LEU A 36 -1.24 1.94 6.55
CA LEU A 36 -0.98 0.81 5.66
C LEU A 36 -0.32 -0.33 6.43
N VAL A 37 -0.80 -1.56 6.27
CA VAL A 37 -0.21 -2.76 6.88
C VAL A 37 0.15 -3.77 5.80
N LYS A 38 1.44 -4.06 5.67
CA LYS A 38 1.99 -5.05 4.74
C LYS A 38 2.09 -6.42 5.43
N THR A 39 1.22 -7.36 5.07
CA THR A 39 1.01 -8.62 5.81
C THR A 39 1.58 -9.87 5.14
N GLY A 40 1.71 -9.90 3.81
CA GLY A 40 2.15 -11.07 3.03
C GLY A 40 3.67 -11.24 2.98
N THR A 41 4.14 -12.41 2.54
CA THR A 41 5.59 -12.69 2.44
C THR A 41 6.23 -12.18 1.16
N GLY A 42 5.45 -11.89 0.11
CA GLY A 42 5.93 -11.33 -1.14
C GLY A 42 6.29 -9.84 -1.06
N GLU A 43 6.53 -9.25 -2.21
CA GLU A 43 6.81 -7.82 -2.37
C GLU A 43 5.51 -7.05 -2.62
N LEU A 44 5.36 -5.91 -1.96
CA LEU A 44 4.39 -4.89 -2.32
C LEU A 44 5.16 -3.68 -2.88
N THR A 45 4.84 -3.28 -4.09
CA THR A 45 5.37 -2.06 -4.71
C THR A 45 4.32 -0.97 -4.66
N LEU A 46 4.67 0.18 -4.11
CA LEU A 46 3.85 1.39 -4.15
C LEU A 46 4.32 2.25 -5.34
N SER A 47 3.67 2.09 -6.50
CA SER A 47 4.02 2.80 -7.74
C SER A 47 3.08 3.95 -8.08
N GLY A 48 1.87 3.99 -7.49
CA GLY A 48 0.95 5.12 -7.63
C GLY A 48 1.33 6.38 -6.84
N ASP A 49 0.48 7.40 -6.91
CA ASP A 49 0.61 8.64 -6.12
C ASP A 49 0.23 8.37 -4.66
N ASN A 50 1.22 8.25 -3.78
CA ASN A 50 1.03 7.94 -2.37
C ASN A 50 1.18 9.19 -1.50
N THR A 51 0.06 9.77 -1.07
CA THR A 51 -0.03 11.01 -0.25
C THR A 51 -0.65 10.77 1.13
N TYR A 52 -0.80 9.51 1.53
CA TYR A 52 -1.31 9.19 2.86
C TYR A 52 -0.34 9.65 3.95
N SER A 53 -0.89 10.12 5.06
CA SER A 53 -0.13 10.64 6.20
C SER A 53 -0.11 9.69 7.41
N GLY A 54 -0.86 8.59 7.34
CA GLY A 54 -0.84 7.56 8.36
C GLY A 54 0.45 6.72 8.32
N GLY A 55 0.64 5.91 9.36
CA GLY A 55 1.83 5.08 9.48
C GLY A 55 1.82 3.86 8.56
N THR A 56 3.01 3.35 8.25
CA THR A 56 3.19 2.09 7.52
C THR A 56 3.80 1.05 8.43
N THR A 57 3.12 -0.10 8.58
CA THR A 57 3.60 -1.24 9.37
C THR A 57 3.87 -2.41 8.45
N ILE A 58 5.09 -2.94 8.49
CA ILE A 58 5.48 -4.13 7.72
C ILE A 58 5.54 -5.30 8.67
N THR A 59 4.57 -6.21 8.60
CA THR A 59 4.55 -7.44 9.40
C THR A 59 5.12 -8.64 8.63
N GLY A 60 5.34 -8.52 7.32
CA GLY A 60 5.96 -9.55 6.48
C GLY A 60 6.40 -9.07 5.10
N GLY A 61 7.39 -9.78 4.52
CA GLY A 61 7.87 -9.54 3.17
C GLY A 61 8.61 -8.22 2.98
N THR A 62 8.53 -7.68 1.76
CA THR A 62 9.19 -6.43 1.36
C THR A 62 8.17 -5.39 0.94
N LEU A 63 8.41 -4.13 1.32
CA LEU A 63 7.70 -2.97 0.79
C LEU A 63 8.69 -2.12 0.01
N THR A 64 8.42 -1.89 -1.26
CA THR A 64 9.19 -1.01 -2.15
C THR A 64 8.34 0.22 -2.45
N ALA A 65 8.88 1.41 -2.19
CA ALA A 65 8.26 2.67 -2.59
C ALA A 65 9.05 3.23 -3.78
N ASP A 66 8.43 3.27 -4.96
CA ASP A 66 9.12 3.67 -6.20
C ASP A 66 9.38 5.19 -6.25
N HIS A 67 8.58 5.94 -5.50
CA HIS A 67 8.72 7.39 -5.33
C HIS A 67 9.25 7.69 -3.92
N ALA A 68 10.56 7.55 -3.72
CA ALA A 68 11.23 8.10 -2.54
C ALA A 68 11.67 9.54 -2.86
N ASP A 69 11.02 10.54 -2.26
CA ASP A 69 11.54 11.91 -2.29
C ASP A 69 12.96 11.92 -1.69
N SER A 70 13.93 12.45 -2.45
CA SER A 70 15.35 12.53 -2.09
C SER A 70 15.66 13.61 -1.07
#